data_AF-A0A5J4R755-F1
#
_entry.id   AF-A0A5J4R755-F1
#
_cell.length_a   1.000
_cell.length_b   1.000
_cell.length_c   1.000
_cell.angle_alpha   90.00
_cell.angle_beta   90.00
_cell.angle_gamma   90.00
#
_symmetry.space_group_name_H-M   'P 1'
#
loop_
_entity.id
_entity.type
_entity.pdbx_description
1 polymer ?
#
loop_
_entity_poly.entity_id
_entity_poly.type
_entity_poly.pdbx_seq_one_letter_code
_entity_poly.pdbx_strand_id
1 'polypeptide(L)'
;MNRIKSDEKELKLLLKEHIHSIDVTDKKWEEICVILATHEITIDKDTLKKITDKAYAQTQKDTHQAMEGFIHNLNTMHSRGGNQVVFSSINYGTNFSPEGRMVINELLKATTEGLGVKGEVPVFPIQIFKVKEGISYSEEDYQKAIDDFETAMAGKMSFKTPNFDLFLKACQTSAKALFPNFMFLDAPYNAHEKWNMNNPQRYWYEVASMGCRTRVCLKICTEKKRPWDGEIFRSLQ
;
A
#
# COMPACT_ATOMS: atom_id res chain seq x y z
N MET A 1 8.28 40.78 4.01
CA MET A 1 8.11 39.53 3.24
C MET A 1 8.83 38.30 3.83
N ASN A 2 9.81 38.44 4.74
CA ASN A 2 10.54 37.28 5.31
C ASN A 2 9.93 36.64 6.57
N ARG A 3 9.14 37.36 7.40
CA ARG A 3 8.53 36.80 8.62
C ARG A 3 7.52 35.68 8.33
N ILE A 4 6.55 35.92 7.45
CA ILE A 4 5.49 34.95 7.09
C ILE A 4 6.06 33.61 6.55
N LYS A 5 7.19 33.64 5.83
CA LYS A 5 7.86 32.42 5.33
C LYS A 5 8.67 31.68 6.42
N SER A 6 9.11 32.38 7.47
CA SER A 6 9.73 31.75 8.65
C SER A 6 8.69 31.00 9.45
N ASP A 7 7.55 31.66 9.69
CA ASP A 7 6.41 31.13 10.46
C ASP A 7 5.82 29.86 9.80
N GLU A 8 5.73 29.80 8.47
CA GLU A 8 5.24 28.62 7.75
C GLU A 8 6.16 27.40 7.89
N LYS A 9 7.48 27.61 7.87
CA LYS A 9 8.45 26.51 8.02
C LYS A 9 8.46 25.94 9.43
N GLU A 10 8.37 26.82 10.42
CA GLU A 10 8.30 26.45 11.84
C GLU A 10 7.00 25.69 12.12
N LEU A 11 5.86 26.18 11.61
CA LEU A 11 4.58 25.50 11.74
C LEU A 11 4.60 24.10 11.07
N LYS A 12 5.19 23.99 9.87
CA LYS A 12 5.35 22.70 9.19
C LYS A 12 6.20 21.71 9.98
N LEU A 13 7.28 22.17 10.61
CA LEU A 13 8.14 21.33 11.42
C LEU A 13 7.37 20.80 12.63
N LEU A 14 6.67 21.68 13.33
CA LEU A 14 5.86 21.34 14.50
C LEU A 14 4.71 20.39 14.16
N LEU A 15 3.99 20.61 13.06
CA LEU A 15 2.93 19.70 12.63
C LEU A 15 3.49 18.32 12.26
N LYS A 16 4.71 18.24 11.70
CA LYS A 16 5.37 16.97 11.37
C LYS A 16 5.74 16.15 12.61
N GLU A 17 6.00 16.81 13.74
CA GLU A 17 6.25 16.15 15.03
C GLU A 17 5.00 15.55 15.65
N HIS A 18 3.80 16.02 15.28
CA HIS A 18 2.54 15.59 15.90
C HIS A 18 1.66 14.75 14.95
N ILE A 19 1.78 14.96 13.64
CA ILE A 19 1.03 14.24 12.60
C ILE A 19 1.95 13.23 11.92
N HIS A 20 1.73 11.95 12.22
CA HIS A 20 2.51 10.84 11.67
C HIS A 20 1.74 9.95 10.70
N SER A 21 0.42 10.15 10.57
CA SER A 21 -0.42 9.34 9.69
C SER A 21 -1.52 10.18 9.07
N ILE A 22 -2.01 9.72 7.91
CA ILE A 22 -3.15 10.34 7.20
C ILE A 22 -4.49 10.09 7.93
N ASP A 23 -4.55 9.08 8.79
CA ASP A 23 -5.72 8.85 9.65
C ASP A 23 -5.45 9.45 11.04
N VAL A 24 -6.19 10.50 11.35
CA VAL A 24 -6.02 11.29 12.57
C VAL A 24 -7.30 11.18 13.39
N THR A 25 -7.14 10.65 14.61
CA THR A 25 -8.25 10.42 15.54
C THR A 25 -8.79 11.74 16.11
N ASP A 26 -10.05 11.72 16.56
CA ASP A 26 -10.71 12.87 17.20
C ASP A 26 -9.92 13.51 18.33
N LYS A 27 -9.21 12.70 19.12
CA LYS A 27 -8.34 13.17 20.21
C LYS A 27 -7.13 13.94 19.70
N LYS A 28 -6.52 13.50 18.60
CA LYS A 28 -5.38 14.21 17.99
C LYS A 28 -5.81 15.54 17.39
N TRP A 29 -7.04 15.67 16.91
CA TRP A 29 -7.56 16.96 16.45
C TRP A 29 -7.60 18.00 17.56
N GLU A 30 -8.01 17.59 18.76
CA GLU A 30 -8.04 18.46 19.94
C GLU A 30 -6.62 18.88 20.36
N GLU A 31 -5.67 17.95 20.36
CA GLU A 31 -4.26 18.24 20.63
C GLU A 31 -3.68 19.24 19.62
N ILE A 32 -3.95 19.06 18.33
CA ILE A 32 -3.50 19.97 17.27
C ILE A 32 -4.11 21.37 17.45
N CYS A 33 -5.40 21.47 17.77
CA CYS A 33 -6.05 22.75 18.05
C CYS A 33 -5.39 23.50 19.22
N VAL A 34 -5.03 22.80 20.30
CA VAL A 34 -4.34 23.40 21.46
C VAL A 34 -2.95 23.90 21.08
N ILE A 35 -2.21 23.12 20.29
CA ILE A 35 -0.86 23.51 19.83
C ILE A 35 -0.95 24.73 18.91
N LEU A 36 -1.90 24.75 17.98
CA LEU A 36 -2.12 25.89 17.08
C LEU A 36 -2.49 27.17 17.85
N ALA A 37 -3.29 27.05 18.91
CA ALA A 37 -3.64 28.17 19.77
C ALA A 37 -2.41 28.76 20.50
N THR A 38 -1.42 27.93 20.83
CA THR A 38 -0.14 28.38 21.43
C THR A 38 0.67 29.26 20.48
N HIS A 39 0.43 29.13 19.17
CA HIS A 39 1.05 29.93 18.11
C HIS A 39 0.14 31.02 17.54
N GLU A 40 -0.87 31.47 18.31
CA GLU A 40 -1.84 32.51 17.92
C GLU A 40 -2.74 32.14 16.72
N ILE A 41 -2.79 30.86 16.33
CA ILE A 41 -3.65 30.36 15.24
C ILE A 41 -4.90 29.74 15.85
N THR A 42 -6.03 30.46 15.78
CA THR A 42 -7.32 29.95 16.27
C THR A 42 -8.07 29.29 15.10
N ILE A 43 -8.17 27.96 15.11
CA ILE A 43 -8.91 27.19 14.10
C ILE A 43 -9.92 26.30 14.82
N ASP A 44 -11.17 26.33 14.36
CA ASP A 44 -12.22 25.45 14.87
C ASP A 44 -12.07 24.02 14.33
N LYS A 45 -12.63 23.05 15.07
CA LYS A 45 -12.53 21.62 14.72
C LYS A 45 -13.16 21.29 13.36
N ASP A 46 -14.24 21.97 12.98
CA ASP A 46 -14.93 21.71 11.71
C ASP A 46 -14.10 22.21 10.51
N THR A 47 -13.49 23.38 10.64
CA THR A 47 -12.54 23.91 9.65
C THR A 47 -11.30 23.04 9.55
N LEU A 48 -10.74 22.58 10.67
CA LEU A 48 -9.59 21.68 10.66
C LEU A 48 -9.94 20.35 9.94
N LYS A 49 -11.12 19.79 10.21
CA LYS A 49 -11.61 18.61 9.51
C LYS A 49 -11.73 18.85 8.00
N LYS A 50 -12.32 19.97 7.56
CA LYS A 50 -12.44 20.33 6.13
C LYS A 50 -11.07 20.48 5.45
N ILE A 51 -10.09 21.08 6.14
CA ILE A 51 -8.73 21.22 5.63
C ILE A 51 -8.11 19.84 5.42
N THR A 52 -8.26 18.95 6.40
CA THR A 52 -7.74 17.59 6.32
C THR A 52 -8.44 16.78 5.23
N ASP A 53 -9.76 16.83 5.14
CA ASP A 53 -10.52 16.11 4.11
C ASP A 53 -10.06 16.55 2.70
N LYS A 54 -9.81 17.85 2.52
CA LYS A 54 -9.25 18.38 1.27
C LYS A 54 -7.81 17.92 1.04
N ALA A 55 -6.97 17.91 2.07
CA ALA A 55 -5.59 17.43 1.98
C ALA A 55 -5.52 15.93 1.68
N TYR A 56 -6.41 15.15 2.27
CA TYR A 56 -6.59 13.71 2.01
C TYR A 56 -7.00 13.48 0.57
N ALA A 57 -8.05 14.17 0.08
CA ALA A 57 -8.51 14.05 -1.30
C ALA A 57 -7.42 14.42 -2.31
N GLN A 58 -6.64 15.47 -2.03
CA GLN A 58 -5.51 15.86 -2.87
C GLN A 58 -4.41 14.79 -2.86
N THR A 59 -4.06 14.26 -1.69
CA THR A 59 -3.04 13.22 -1.53
C THR A 59 -3.46 11.93 -2.22
N GLN A 60 -4.74 11.55 -2.12
CA GLN A 60 -5.29 10.41 -2.83
C GLN A 60 -5.18 10.59 -4.35
N LYS A 61 -5.54 11.77 -4.86
CA LYS A 61 -5.43 12.09 -6.29
C LYS A 61 -3.98 12.03 -6.77
N ASP A 62 -3.05 12.60 -6.02
CA ASP A 62 -1.63 12.59 -6.36
C ASP A 62 -1.05 11.16 -6.31
N THR A 63 -1.47 10.36 -5.33
CA THR A 63 -1.11 8.94 -5.21
C THR A 63 -1.64 8.15 -6.41
N HIS A 64 -2.89 8.39 -6.80
CA HIS A 64 -3.50 7.78 -7.97
C HIS A 64 -2.73 8.08 -9.25
N GLN A 65 -2.46 9.36 -9.50
CA GLN A 65 -1.67 9.80 -10.65
C GLN A 65 -0.26 9.20 -10.64
N ALA A 66 0.36 9.08 -9.46
CA ALA A 66 1.65 8.41 -9.32
C ALA A 66 1.57 6.92 -9.68
N MET A 67 0.51 6.22 -9.32
CA MET A 67 0.30 4.81 -9.69
C MET A 67 0.01 4.64 -11.18
N GLU A 68 -0.77 5.52 -11.79
CA GLU A 68 -0.97 5.55 -13.25
C GLU A 68 0.37 5.72 -13.98
N GLY A 69 1.15 6.73 -13.58
CA GLY A 69 2.48 6.97 -14.14
C GLY A 69 3.43 5.80 -13.92
N PHE A 70 3.37 5.15 -12.75
CA PHE A 70 4.17 3.98 -12.44
C PHE A 70 3.86 2.80 -13.37
N ILE A 71 2.58 2.45 -13.56
CA ILE A 71 2.14 1.38 -14.46
C ILE A 71 2.50 1.75 -15.91
N HIS A 72 2.20 2.98 -16.34
CA HIS A 72 2.52 3.45 -17.69
C HIS A 72 4.01 3.34 -17.99
N ASN A 73 4.87 3.83 -17.10
CA ASN A 73 6.32 3.79 -17.29
C ASN A 73 6.84 2.36 -17.41
N LEU A 74 6.32 1.41 -16.62
CA LEU A 74 6.75 0.01 -16.69
C LEU A 74 6.32 -0.71 -17.98
N ASN A 75 5.34 -0.18 -18.70
CA ASN A 75 4.90 -0.70 -20.01
C ASN A 75 5.44 0.10 -21.21
N THR A 76 6.16 1.19 -20.98
CA THR A 76 6.70 2.05 -22.06
C THR A 76 8.21 2.22 -22.02
N MET A 77 8.85 2.01 -20.86
CA MET A 77 10.30 2.02 -20.75
C MET A 77 10.90 0.74 -21.33
N HIS A 78 11.84 0.91 -22.28
CA HIS A 78 12.61 -0.19 -22.83
C HIS A 78 13.87 -0.46 -22.02
N SER A 79 14.21 -1.74 -21.86
CA SER A 79 15.53 -2.14 -21.35
C SER A 79 16.65 -1.67 -22.29
N ARG A 80 17.90 -1.59 -21.79
CA ARG A 80 19.07 -1.16 -22.59
C ARG A 80 19.28 -1.97 -23.88
N GLY A 81 18.77 -3.20 -23.95
CA GLY A 81 18.80 -4.03 -25.15
C GLY A 81 17.80 -3.62 -26.24
N GLY A 82 17.00 -2.56 -26.02
CA GLY A 82 16.12 -1.93 -27.02
C GLY A 82 14.86 -2.70 -27.40
N ASN A 83 14.83 -4.01 -27.19
CA ASN A 83 13.80 -4.89 -27.78
C ASN A 83 12.65 -5.30 -26.85
N GLN A 84 12.69 -4.98 -25.55
CA GLN A 84 11.64 -5.39 -24.62
C GLN A 84 11.47 -4.38 -23.48
N VAL A 85 10.21 -4.20 -23.07
CA VAL A 85 9.83 -3.46 -21.86
C VAL A 85 10.41 -4.11 -20.60
N VAL A 86 10.57 -3.33 -19.54
CA VAL A 86 11.21 -3.79 -18.30
C VAL A 86 10.38 -4.88 -17.62
N PHE A 87 10.94 -6.07 -17.54
CA PHE A 87 10.36 -7.17 -16.78
C PHE A 87 10.40 -6.85 -15.29
N SER A 88 9.23 -6.60 -14.70
CA SER A 88 9.09 -6.10 -13.33
C SER A 88 7.99 -6.84 -12.58
N SER A 89 8.18 -7.01 -11.27
CA SER A 89 7.19 -7.61 -10.36
C SER A 89 7.16 -6.85 -9.04
N ILE A 90 5.97 -6.67 -8.46
CA ILE A 90 5.77 -6.00 -7.17
C ILE A 90 5.00 -6.91 -6.21
N ASN A 91 5.37 -6.88 -4.93
CA ASN A 91 4.73 -7.67 -3.88
C ASN A 91 4.14 -6.72 -2.82
N TYR A 92 2.86 -6.84 -2.51
CA TYR A 92 2.15 -5.97 -1.55
C TYR A 92 1.03 -6.73 -0.83
N GLY A 93 0.26 -6.08 0.05
CA GLY A 93 -0.93 -6.68 0.72
C GLY A 93 -0.85 -6.81 2.25
N THR A 94 0.37 -6.85 2.82
CA THR A 94 0.58 -7.00 4.28
C THR A 94 0.77 -5.67 5.04
N ASN A 95 0.81 -4.54 4.33
CA ASN A 95 0.80 -3.22 4.96
C ASN A 95 -0.65 -2.77 5.19
N PHE A 96 -0.99 -2.56 6.47
CA PHE A 96 -2.32 -2.11 6.91
C PHE A 96 -2.30 -0.69 7.47
N SER A 97 -1.19 0.04 7.33
CA SER A 97 -1.20 1.47 7.65
C SER A 97 -2.15 2.22 6.69
N PRO A 98 -2.77 3.32 7.13
CA PRO A 98 -3.65 4.11 6.26
C PRO A 98 -2.99 4.52 4.93
N GLU A 99 -1.72 4.91 4.96
CA GLU A 99 -0.92 5.28 3.78
C GLU A 99 -0.66 4.07 2.88
N GLY A 100 -0.27 2.94 3.47
CA GLY A 100 -0.06 1.70 2.73
C GLY A 100 -1.32 1.22 2.04
N ARG A 101 -2.46 1.33 2.72
CA ARG A 101 -3.79 1.00 2.18
C ARG A 101 -4.17 1.93 1.04
N MET A 102 -3.92 3.25 1.15
CA MET A 102 -4.14 4.19 0.05
C MET A 102 -3.32 3.81 -1.19
N VAL A 103 -2.03 3.54 -1.03
CA VAL A 103 -1.15 3.13 -2.14
C VAL A 103 -1.67 1.85 -2.80
N ILE A 104 -2.03 0.82 -2.03
CA ILE A 104 -2.58 -0.43 -2.57
C ILE A 104 -3.90 -0.19 -3.29
N ASN A 105 -4.80 0.61 -2.68
CA ASN A 105 -6.10 0.92 -3.25
C ASN A 105 -5.98 1.61 -4.61
N GLU A 106 -5.12 2.62 -4.70
CA GLU A 106 -4.91 3.39 -5.93
C GLU A 106 -4.15 2.59 -6.98
N LEU A 107 -3.21 1.72 -6.58
CA LEU A 107 -2.53 0.80 -7.49
C LEU A 107 -3.53 -0.16 -8.15
N LEU A 108 -4.41 -0.79 -7.36
CA LEU A 108 -5.45 -1.69 -7.88
C LEU A 108 -6.42 -0.95 -8.79
N LYS A 109 -6.76 0.30 -8.44
CA LYS A 109 -7.63 1.16 -9.25
C LYS A 109 -7.00 1.48 -10.61
N ALA A 110 -5.77 1.99 -10.62
CA ALA A 110 -5.04 2.29 -11.86
C ALA A 110 -4.84 1.03 -12.73
N THR A 111 -4.63 -0.13 -12.11
CA THR A 111 -4.54 -1.42 -12.82
C THR A 111 -5.87 -1.80 -13.49
N THR A 112 -6.98 -1.54 -12.80
CA THR A 112 -8.34 -1.82 -13.30
C THR A 112 -8.74 -0.87 -14.42
N GLU A 113 -8.29 0.38 -14.37
CA GLU A 113 -8.50 1.40 -15.42
C GLU A 113 -7.70 1.09 -16.69
N GLY A 114 -6.51 0.52 -16.53
CA GLY A 114 -5.68 0.05 -17.64
C GLY A 114 -4.87 1.16 -18.30
N LEU A 115 -4.29 0.86 -19.46
CA LEU A 115 -3.37 1.73 -20.18
C LEU A 115 -4.05 2.44 -21.36
N GLY A 116 -3.71 3.73 -21.52
CA GLY A 116 -4.15 4.55 -22.63
C GLY A 116 -5.67 4.78 -22.67
N VAL A 117 -6.14 5.36 -23.76
CA VAL A 117 -7.56 5.76 -23.92
C VAL A 117 -8.52 4.56 -23.92
N LYS A 118 -8.02 3.38 -24.28
CA LYS A 118 -8.82 2.15 -24.39
C LYS A 118 -8.83 1.32 -23.10
N GLY A 119 -8.02 1.66 -22.10
CA GLY A 119 -7.90 0.89 -20.86
C GLY A 119 -7.34 -0.52 -21.10
N GLU A 120 -6.27 -0.63 -21.89
CA GLU A 120 -5.64 -1.91 -22.19
C GLU A 120 -5.06 -2.54 -20.91
N VAL A 121 -5.19 -3.86 -20.78
CA VAL A 121 -4.71 -4.57 -19.58
C VAL A 121 -3.17 -4.46 -19.51
N PRO A 122 -2.61 -3.88 -18.42
CA PRO A 122 -1.17 -3.74 -18.30
C PRO A 122 -0.51 -5.11 -18.13
N VAL A 123 0.58 -5.35 -18.87
CA VAL A 123 1.37 -6.58 -18.75
C VAL A 123 2.33 -6.49 -17.57
N PHE A 124 2.85 -5.28 -17.30
CA PHE A 124 3.75 -4.99 -16.19
C PHE A 124 3.20 -3.89 -15.25
N PRO A 125 3.64 -3.84 -13.99
CA PRO A 125 4.39 -4.89 -13.30
C PRO A 125 3.51 -6.12 -13.07
N ILE A 126 4.13 -7.29 -12.99
CA ILE A 126 3.48 -8.48 -12.43
C ILE A 126 3.14 -8.16 -10.96
N GLN A 127 1.86 -8.21 -10.61
CA GLN A 127 1.42 -7.84 -9.27
C GLN A 127 1.14 -9.08 -8.44
N ILE A 128 1.69 -9.11 -7.22
CA ILE A 128 1.49 -10.20 -6.26
C ILE A 128 0.91 -9.64 -4.97
N PHE A 129 -0.35 -9.98 -4.72
CA PHE A 129 -1.05 -9.68 -3.48
C PHE A 129 -0.79 -10.80 -2.47
N LYS A 130 -0.15 -10.45 -1.36
CA LYS A 130 0.13 -11.36 -0.24
C LYS A 130 -1.09 -11.45 0.65
N VAL A 131 -1.62 -12.67 0.76
CA VAL A 131 -2.77 -12.99 1.62
C VAL A 131 -2.23 -13.52 2.95
N LYS A 132 -2.73 -12.94 4.05
CA LYS A 132 -2.32 -13.28 5.41
C LYS A 132 -3.54 -13.25 6.35
N GLU A 133 -3.75 -14.35 7.05
CA GLU A 133 -4.72 -14.48 8.13
C GLU A 133 -4.55 -13.37 9.16
N GLY A 134 -5.65 -12.73 9.56
CA GLY A 134 -5.67 -11.62 10.50
C GLY A 134 -5.30 -10.25 9.91
N ILE A 135 -4.79 -10.19 8.67
CA ILE A 135 -4.51 -8.93 7.96
C ILE A 135 -5.46 -8.74 6.79
N SER A 136 -5.45 -9.65 5.82
CA SER A 136 -6.23 -9.54 4.58
C SER A 136 -7.27 -10.63 4.41
N TYR A 137 -7.28 -11.63 5.29
CA TYR A 137 -8.27 -12.70 5.30
C TYR A 137 -8.63 -13.08 6.74
N SER A 138 -9.91 -13.37 6.96
CA SER A 138 -10.41 -14.17 8.08
C SER A 138 -11.68 -14.90 7.67
N GLU A 139 -11.94 -16.05 8.29
CA GLU A 139 -13.13 -16.85 7.97
C GLU A 139 -14.44 -16.11 8.32
N GLU A 140 -14.42 -15.33 9.40
CA GLU A 140 -15.55 -14.48 9.80
C GLU A 140 -15.85 -13.40 8.75
N ASP A 141 -14.83 -12.74 8.22
CA ASP A 141 -14.99 -11.72 7.18
C ASP A 141 -15.42 -12.34 5.84
N TYR A 142 -14.93 -13.54 5.53
CA TYR A 142 -15.35 -14.30 4.36
C TYR A 142 -16.84 -14.63 4.41
N GLN A 143 -17.32 -15.22 5.50
CA GLN A 143 -18.74 -15.55 5.63
C GLN A 143 -19.60 -14.29 5.53
N LYS A 144 -19.18 -13.21 6.21
CA LYS A 144 -19.89 -11.93 6.18
C LYS A 144 -19.98 -11.34 4.76
N ALA A 145 -18.91 -11.46 3.98
CA ALA A 145 -18.90 -11.00 2.59
C ALA A 145 -19.72 -11.89 1.65
N ILE A 146 -19.85 -13.18 1.93
CA ILE A 146 -20.71 -14.08 1.15
C ILE A 146 -22.19 -13.82 1.44
N ASP A 147 -22.54 -13.53 2.70
CA ASP A 147 -23.91 -13.26 3.11
C ASP A 147 -24.49 -12.00 2.42
N ASP A 148 -23.67 -10.97 2.22
CA ASP A 148 -24.03 -9.75 1.49
C ASP A 148 -22.91 -9.30 0.54
N PHE A 149 -22.78 -10.06 -0.55
CA PHE A 149 -21.73 -9.87 -1.55
C PHE A 149 -21.80 -8.51 -2.25
N GLU A 150 -22.99 -8.02 -2.57
CA GLU A 150 -23.17 -6.75 -3.28
C GLU A 150 -22.68 -5.56 -2.42
N THR A 151 -23.03 -5.55 -1.13
CA THR A 151 -22.57 -4.49 -0.21
C THR A 151 -21.07 -4.59 0.07
N ALA A 152 -20.54 -5.83 0.16
CA ALA A 152 -19.12 -6.07 0.32
C ALA A 152 -18.32 -5.56 -0.90
N MET A 153 -18.78 -5.87 -2.12
CA MET A 153 -18.17 -5.41 -3.37
C MET A 153 -18.31 -3.90 -3.59
N ALA A 154 -19.39 -3.28 -3.10
CA ALA A 154 -19.56 -1.83 -3.12
C ALA A 154 -18.63 -1.08 -2.14
N GLY A 155 -17.89 -1.79 -1.28
CA GLY A 155 -17.01 -1.20 -0.28
C GLY A 155 -17.76 -0.47 0.84
N LYS A 156 -19.04 -0.80 1.05
CA LYS A 156 -19.89 -0.18 2.09
C LYS A 156 -19.93 -0.99 3.38
N MET A 157 -19.21 -2.11 3.41
CA MET A 157 -19.11 -3.00 4.56
C MET A 157 -17.77 -2.81 5.28
N SER A 158 -17.82 -2.85 6.61
CA SER A 158 -16.62 -2.88 7.46
C SER A 158 -16.32 -4.31 7.90
N PHE A 159 -15.04 -4.66 7.91
CA PHE A 159 -14.51 -5.99 8.23
C PHE A 159 -13.67 -5.96 9.50
N LYS A 160 -13.49 -7.12 10.12
CA LYS A 160 -12.63 -7.31 11.29
C LYS A 160 -11.16 -7.17 10.93
N THR A 161 -10.75 -7.81 9.83
CA THR A 161 -9.37 -7.70 9.36
C THR A 161 -9.17 -6.41 8.55
N PRO A 162 -8.04 -5.72 8.74
CA PRO A 162 -7.87 -4.37 8.24
C PRO A 162 -7.87 -4.28 6.72
N ASN A 163 -7.40 -5.31 6.00
CA ASN A 163 -7.21 -5.31 4.55
C ASN A 163 -8.15 -6.26 3.80
N PHE A 164 -9.24 -6.74 4.40
CA PHE A 164 -10.19 -7.62 3.72
C PHE A 164 -10.87 -6.93 2.53
N ASP A 165 -11.22 -5.66 2.69
CA ASP A 165 -11.77 -4.82 1.62
C ASP A 165 -10.82 -4.71 0.42
N LEU A 166 -9.52 -4.55 0.68
CA LEU A 166 -8.48 -4.55 -0.36
C LEU A 166 -8.30 -5.93 -1.00
N PHE A 167 -8.52 -7.01 -0.25
CA PHE A 167 -8.50 -8.36 -0.80
C PHE A 167 -9.68 -8.59 -1.77
N LEU A 168 -10.90 -8.19 -1.41
CA LEU A 168 -12.06 -8.21 -2.32
C LEU A 168 -11.80 -7.38 -3.58
N LYS A 169 -11.26 -6.16 -3.41
CA LYS A 169 -10.87 -5.31 -4.54
C LYS A 169 -9.80 -5.97 -5.41
N ALA A 170 -8.81 -6.63 -4.81
CA ALA A 170 -7.78 -7.35 -5.54
C ALA A 170 -8.37 -8.51 -6.36
N CYS A 171 -9.36 -9.24 -5.82
CA CYS A 171 -10.09 -10.26 -6.58
C CYS A 171 -10.83 -9.65 -7.77
N GLN A 172 -11.49 -8.50 -7.59
CA GLN A 172 -12.17 -7.78 -8.67
C GLN A 172 -11.19 -7.31 -9.76
N THR A 173 -10.07 -6.72 -9.36
CA THR A 173 -9.02 -6.29 -10.30
C THR A 173 -8.45 -7.48 -11.05
N SER A 174 -8.20 -8.62 -10.37
CA SER A 174 -7.73 -9.86 -10.99
C SER A 174 -8.72 -10.40 -12.03
N ALA A 175 -10.02 -10.38 -11.73
CA ALA A 175 -11.05 -10.80 -12.67
C ALA A 175 -11.12 -9.94 -13.95
N LYS A 176 -10.75 -8.64 -13.87
CA LYS A 176 -10.75 -7.72 -15.02
C LYS A 176 -9.42 -7.67 -15.77
N ALA A 177 -8.31 -7.67 -15.03
CA ALA A 177 -6.98 -7.32 -15.53
C ALA A 177 -5.94 -8.44 -15.33
N LEU A 178 -6.35 -9.65 -14.98
CA LEU A 178 -5.52 -10.85 -14.70
C LEU A 178 -4.57 -10.74 -13.49
N PHE A 179 -4.29 -9.52 -13.04
CA PHE A 179 -3.47 -9.21 -11.88
C PHE A 179 -4.32 -8.51 -10.79
N PRO A 180 -3.99 -8.66 -9.51
CA PRO A 180 -2.84 -9.38 -8.97
C PRO A 180 -3.00 -10.90 -8.94
N ASN A 181 -1.86 -11.58 -8.93
CA ASN A 181 -1.74 -12.97 -8.47
C ASN A 181 -1.71 -13.01 -6.94
N PHE A 182 -2.05 -14.15 -6.34
CA PHE A 182 -2.13 -14.29 -4.89
C PHE A 182 -1.00 -15.16 -4.33
N MET A 183 -0.40 -14.72 -3.22
CA MET A 183 0.58 -15.47 -2.45
C MET A 183 0.11 -15.64 -1.01
N PHE A 184 -0.24 -16.86 -0.63
CA PHE A 184 -0.70 -17.17 0.73
C PHE A 184 0.49 -17.35 1.67
N LEU A 185 0.63 -16.45 2.64
CA LEU A 185 1.73 -16.47 3.62
C LEU A 185 1.54 -17.51 4.71
N ASP A 186 0.31 -17.95 4.96
CA ASP A 186 -0.04 -18.96 5.97
C ASP A 186 0.17 -20.40 5.51
N ALA A 187 0.43 -20.62 4.21
CA ALA A 187 0.74 -21.95 3.73
C ALA A 187 1.96 -22.52 4.49
N PRO A 188 1.97 -23.81 4.89
CA PRO A 188 3.02 -24.36 5.78
C PRO A 188 4.44 -24.13 5.28
N TYR A 189 4.62 -24.10 3.95
CA TYR A 189 5.92 -23.88 3.33
C TYR A 189 6.34 -22.40 3.29
N ASN A 190 5.41 -21.45 3.41
CA ASN A 190 5.64 -19.99 3.38
C ASN A 190 5.67 -19.37 4.78
N ALA A 191 5.00 -19.99 5.74
CA ALA A 191 4.94 -19.51 7.12
C ALA A 191 6.34 -19.47 7.74
N HIS A 192 6.61 -18.44 8.54
CA HIS A 192 7.87 -18.27 9.25
C HIS A 192 7.61 -18.04 10.73
N GLU A 193 8.29 -18.78 11.61
CA GLU A 193 8.05 -18.77 13.06
C GLU A 193 8.22 -17.38 13.69
N LYS A 194 9.22 -16.62 13.23
CA LYS A 194 9.50 -15.24 13.68
C LYS A 194 8.54 -14.19 13.11
N TRP A 195 7.63 -14.56 12.21
CA TRP A 195 6.69 -13.59 11.67
C TRP A 195 5.71 -13.16 12.76
N ASN A 196 5.55 -11.84 12.93
CA ASN A 196 4.64 -11.27 13.90
C ASN A 196 4.03 -9.98 13.32
N MET A 197 2.72 -9.84 13.42
CA MET A 197 1.98 -8.67 12.92
C MET A 197 2.47 -7.35 13.53
N ASN A 198 2.85 -7.35 14.81
CA ASN A 198 3.29 -6.16 15.54
C ASN A 198 4.76 -5.79 15.26
N ASN A 199 5.50 -6.63 14.53
CA ASN A 199 6.88 -6.32 14.16
C ASN A 199 6.89 -5.35 12.95
N PRO A 200 7.50 -4.15 13.05
CA PRO A 200 7.63 -3.24 11.91
C PRO A 200 8.49 -3.84 10.78
N GLN A 201 9.38 -4.77 11.12
CA GLN A 201 10.24 -5.51 10.19
C GLN A 201 9.67 -6.88 9.80
N ARG A 202 8.37 -7.11 10.01
CA ARG A 202 7.70 -8.37 9.65
C ARG A 202 7.91 -8.80 8.20
N TYR A 203 8.06 -7.83 7.29
CA TYR A 203 8.33 -8.05 5.88
C TYR A 203 9.64 -8.82 5.62
N TRP A 204 10.57 -8.89 6.59
CA TRP A 204 11.75 -9.76 6.50
C TRP A 204 11.38 -11.24 6.54
N TYR A 205 10.35 -11.60 7.31
CA TYR A 205 9.89 -12.98 7.48
C TYR A 205 8.77 -13.35 6.51
N GLU A 206 8.52 -12.51 5.50
CA GLU A 206 7.53 -12.76 4.46
C GLU A 206 8.21 -13.25 3.19
N VAL A 207 7.62 -14.26 2.56
CA VAL A 207 8.03 -14.71 1.24
C VAL A 207 7.63 -13.67 0.19
N ALA A 208 8.47 -13.50 -0.82
CA ALA A 208 8.15 -12.72 -2.00
C ALA A 208 8.45 -13.55 -3.26
N SER A 209 7.77 -13.25 -4.36
CA SER A 209 8.14 -13.77 -5.68
C SER A 209 8.91 -12.71 -6.45
N MET A 210 10.08 -13.09 -6.97
CA MET A 210 10.82 -12.34 -7.98
C MET A 210 10.46 -12.84 -9.37
N GLY A 211 10.18 -11.89 -10.26
CA GLY A 211 9.86 -12.18 -11.63
C GLY A 211 8.56 -12.97 -11.79
N CYS A 212 8.55 -14.00 -12.62
CA CYS A 212 7.33 -14.78 -12.88
C CYS A 212 6.90 -15.56 -11.64
N ARG A 213 7.80 -16.38 -11.06
CA ARG A 213 7.47 -17.35 -10.00
C ARG A 213 8.65 -17.71 -9.07
N THR A 214 9.79 -17.01 -9.17
CA THR A 214 10.96 -17.37 -8.37
C THR A 214 10.71 -16.99 -6.92
N ARG A 215 10.49 -17.99 -6.08
CA ARG A 215 10.26 -17.79 -4.65
C ARG A 215 11.54 -17.30 -3.97
N VAL A 216 11.41 -16.25 -3.18
CA VAL A 216 12.51 -15.65 -2.44
C VAL A 216 12.17 -15.58 -0.95
N CYS A 217 13.09 -16.10 -0.14
CA CYS A 217 12.99 -16.25 1.30
C CYS A 217 14.37 -16.00 1.92
N LEU A 218 14.42 -15.44 3.13
CA LEU A 218 15.68 -15.31 3.88
C LEU A 218 16.32 -16.69 4.08
N LYS A 219 17.64 -16.77 3.91
CA LYS A 219 18.39 -17.99 4.20
C LYS A 219 18.43 -18.18 5.71
N ILE A 220 17.88 -19.29 6.19
CA ILE A 220 17.77 -19.68 7.61
C ILE A 220 19.12 -19.62 8.35
N CYS A 221 20.26 -19.68 7.64
CA CYS A 221 21.60 -19.72 8.23
C CYS A 221 22.27 -18.36 8.50
N THR A 222 21.75 -17.24 7.98
CA THR A 222 22.36 -15.91 8.23
C THR A 222 21.30 -14.82 8.28
N GLU A 223 20.99 -14.34 9.48
CA GLU A 223 20.06 -13.22 9.74
C GLU A 223 20.50 -11.87 9.10
N LYS A 224 21.61 -11.84 8.35
CA LYS A 224 22.29 -10.61 7.93
C LYS A 224 22.15 -10.23 6.46
N LYS A 225 21.59 -11.06 5.56
CA LYS A 225 21.51 -10.71 4.12
C LYS A 225 20.23 -11.20 3.46
N ARG A 226 19.52 -10.29 2.79
CA ARG A 226 18.34 -10.63 1.99
C ARG A 226 18.80 -11.12 0.61
N PRO A 227 18.00 -11.94 -0.07
CA PRO A 227 18.39 -12.42 -1.39
C PRO A 227 18.35 -11.30 -2.47
N TRP A 228 17.53 -10.26 -2.32
CA TRP A 228 17.54 -9.09 -3.24
C TRP A 228 18.68 -8.09 -2.98
N ASP A 229 19.55 -8.34 -1.99
CA ASP A 229 20.77 -7.54 -1.77
C ASP A 229 21.91 -7.90 -2.78
N GLY A 230 21.55 -8.42 -3.97
CA GLY A 230 22.44 -8.56 -5.12
C GLY A 230 23.42 -9.75 -5.14
N GLU A 231 23.44 -10.59 -4.10
CA GLU A 231 24.50 -11.62 -3.96
C GLU A 231 24.10 -13.08 -4.32
N ILE A 232 22.84 -13.38 -4.66
CA ILE A 232 22.39 -14.79 -4.87
C ILE A 232 23.17 -15.50 -5.99
N PHE A 233 23.66 -14.78 -7.00
CA PHE A 233 24.28 -15.41 -8.16
C PHE A 233 25.73 -15.90 -7.97
N ARG A 234 26.36 -15.69 -6.80
CA ARG A 234 27.75 -16.14 -6.56
C ARG A 234 27.90 -17.54 -5.96
N SER A 235 26.82 -18.26 -5.64
CA SER A 235 26.91 -19.57 -4.97
C SER A 235 26.47 -20.78 -5.82
N LEU A 236 26.37 -20.61 -7.14
CA LEU A 236 26.09 -21.70 -8.09
C LEU A 236 27.11 -21.76 -9.25
N GLN A 237 28.35 -21.38 -8.97
CA GLN A 237 29.54 -21.80 -9.73
C GLN A 237 30.51 -22.48 -8.75
#